data_AF-A0ABD4AEW5-F1
#
_entry.id   AF-A0ABD4AEW5-F1
#
_cell.length_a   1.000
_cell.length_b   1.000
_cell.length_c   1.000
_cell.angle_alpha   90.00
_cell.angle_beta   90.00
_cell.angle_gamma   90.00
#
_symmetry.space_group_name_H-M   'P 1'
#
loop_
_entity.id
_entity.type
_entity.pdbx_description
1 polymer ?
#
loop_
_entity_poly.entity_id
_entity_poly.type
_entity_poly.pdbx_seq_one_letter_code
_entity_poly.pdbx_strand_id
1 'polypeptide(L)'
;MDSSDLVAASIAITSYRRKSPGLGGLSLRTNELICDNLDDEAVSKPAEQFILSSKMNEWDRDSTISILDYFQDPMITAYGKLDQDGFNEDESFALASSNTPQMQLDEAIKRRRSVRRYTGDPIDQSDLSSLLRYSSGITGKANIARSDGNEEVYYYRAVSSGGGLYPVEVYVAVKKVKGLPSGIYRYSPRNDALVVSGGEDDVSGLMAGLSVSDDQLNIDGASVVFILVGVPWRSMRKYGSRGLRFVFHEVGAISENIQLVSAALGIGATDCSSYYDDVVNQALGLDGQHKFVADLVIAGIPA
;
A
#
# COMPACT_ATOMS: atom_id res chain seq x y z
N MET A 1 -21.19 18.45 9.09
CA MET A 1 -20.79 17.65 10.25
C MET A 1 -19.74 18.49 10.94
N ASP A 2 -20.10 19.11 12.05
CA ASP A 2 -19.29 20.13 12.72
C ASP A 2 -18.01 19.49 13.27
N SER A 3 -16.85 20.11 13.09
CA SER A 3 -15.56 19.52 13.51
C SER A 3 -15.48 19.34 15.04
N SER A 4 -16.31 20.08 15.77
CA SER A 4 -16.46 20.03 17.22
C SER A 4 -16.86 18.64 17.75
N ASP A 5 -17.78 17.95 17.07
CA ASP A 5 -18.25 16.62 17.47
C ASP A 5 -17.18 15.53 17.24
N LEU A 6 -16.39 15.65 16.16
CA LEU A 6 -15.26 14.76 15.89
C LEU A 6 -14.18 14.92 16.96
N VAL A 7 -13.84 16.17 17.29
CA VAL A 7 -12.86 16.50 18.34
C VAL A 7 -13.33 15.96 19.70
N ALA A 8 -14.60 16.17 20.06
CA ALA A 8 -15.17 15.66 21.30
C ALA A 8 -15.16 14.11 21.36
N ALA A 9 -15.48 13.43 20.26
CA ALA A 9 -15.43 11.97 20.16
C ALA A 9 -13.99 11.42 20.25
N SER A 10 -13.01 12.09 19.63
CA SER A 10 -11.60 11.73 19.73
C SER A 10 -11.05 11.88 21.16
N ILE A 11 -11.51 12.90 21.91
CA ILE A 11 -11.17 13.10 23.31
C ILE A 11 -11.77 12.00 24.20
N ALA A 12 -13.02 11.59 23.94
CA ALA A 12 -13.70 10.56 24.71
C ALA A 12 -12.96 9.20 24.66
N ILE A 13 -12.46 8.80 23.48
CA ILE A 13 -11.75 7.53 23.26
C ILE A 13 -10.39 7.50 24.01
N THR A 14 -9.74 8.64 24.20
CA THR A 14 -8.38 8.74 24.76
C THR A 14 -8.34 9.08 26.26
N SER A 15 -9.45 9.55 26.83
CA SER A 15 -9.57 10.08 28.20
C SER A 15 -9.26 9.11 29.36
N TYR A 16 -9.20 7.79 29.12
CA TYR A 16 -9.02 6.79 30.19
C TYR A 16 -7.61 6.77 30.83
N ARG A 17 -6.63 7.50 30.29
CA ARG A 17 -5.22 7.42 30.74
C ARG A 17 -4.73 8.62 31.57
N ARG A 18 -5.60 9.60 31.86
CA ARG A 18 -5.28 10.87 32.56
C ARG A 18 -4.74 10.79 34.00
N LYS A 19 -4.50 9.62 34.60
CA LYS A 19 -4.07 9.51 36.01
C LYS A 19 -2.66 8.98 36.17
N SER A 20 -1.64 9.84 36.01
CA SER A 20 -0.41 9.87 36.83
C SER A 20 0.53 11.02 36.43
N PRO A 21 0.25 12.28 36.83
CA PRO A 21 1.18 13.37 36.67
C PRO A 21 2.19 13.35 37.83
N GLY A 22 3.26 12.55 37.70
CA GLY A 22 4.26 12.45 38.76
C GLY A 22 5.56 11.72 38.43
N LEU A 23 5.78 11.30 37.18
CA LEU A 23 7.03 10.66 36.77
C LEU A 23 7.82 11.60 35.85
N GLY A 24 8.91 12.16 36.37
CA GLY A 24 9.96 12.84 35.59
C GLY A 24 10.84 11.87 34.81
N GLY A 25 10.24 10.91 34.10
CA GLY A 25 10.92 9.88 33.33
C GLY A 25 10.02 9.38 32.20
N LEU A 26 10.64 9.09 31.04
CA LEU A 26 10.00 8.60 29.81
C LEU A 26 8.67 9.33 29.50
N SER A 27 8.75 10.58 29.01
CA SER A 27 7.53 11.32 28.68
C SER A 27 6.72 10.55 27.64
N LEU A 28 5.58 10.01 28.03
CA LEU A 28 4.56 9.51 27.12
C LEU A 28 4.11 10.71 26.28
N ARG A 29 4.64 10.85 25.05
CA ARG A 29 4.10 11.77 24.06
C ARG A 29 2.79 11.18 23.56
N THR A 30 1.72 11.40 24.32
CA THR A 30 0.38 10.98 23.90
C THR A 30 -0.09 11.89 22.76
N ASN A 31 -1.00 11.37 21.92
CA ASN A 31 -1.67 12.18 20.90
C ASN A 31 -2.38 13.39 21.53
N GLU A 32 -2.94 13.24 22.74
CA GLU A 32 -3.52 14.33 23.53
C GLU A 32 -2.50 15.43 23.84
N LEU A 33 -1.29 15.08 24.32
CA LEU A 33 -0.25 16.07 24.60
C LEU A 33 0.19 16.82 23.34
N ILE A 34 0.25 16.15 22.18
CA ILE A 34 0.56 16.81 20.91
C ILE A 34 -0.59 17.74 20.50
N CYS A 35 -1.84 17.29 20.59
CA CYS A 35 -3.03 18.08 20.26
C CYS A 35 -3.20 19.32 21.15
N ASP A 36 -2.98 19.17 22.46
CA ASP A 36 -3.13 20.26 23.44
C ASP A 36 -2.03 21.33 23.30
N ASN A 37 -0.94 21.01 22.57
CA ASN A 37 0.21 21.89 22.36
C ASN A 37 0.46 22.17 20.87
N LEU A 38 -0.59 22.16 20.04
CA LEU A 38 -0.47 22.46 18.60
C LEU A 38 0.06 23.88 18.31
N ASP A 39 -0.05 24.82 19.25
CA ASP A 39 0.49 26.19 19.10
C ASP A 39 1.93 26.33 19.63
N ASP A 40 2.49 25.31 20.29
CA ASP A 40 3.85 25.37 20.83
C ASP A 40 4.89 25.14 19.72
N GLU A 41 5.81 26.08 19.53
CA GLU A 41 6.91 25.99 18.55
C GLU A 41 8.00 24.99 18.97
N ALA A 42 8.11 24.67 20.27
CA ALA A 42 9.09 23.71 20.78
C ALA A 42 8.71 22.24 20.49
N VAL A 43 7.44 21.99 20.16
CA VAL A 43 6.95 20.66 19.79
C VAL A 43 7.21 20.42 18.30
N SER A 44 7.99 19.38 17.98
CA SER A 44 8.20 18.96 16.58
C SER A 44 6.86 18.52 15.96
N LYS A 45 6.56 19.03 14.75
CA LYS A 45 5.35 18.73 13.98
C LYS A 45 5.70 18.13 12.61
N PRO A 46 6.18 16.87 12.54
CA PRO A 46 6.67 16.29 11.29
C PRO A 46 5.62 16.26 10.16
N ALA A 47 4.35 16.01 10.50
CA ALA A 47 3.27 16.00 9.53
C ALA A 47 3.03 17.39 8.90
N GLU A 48 3.06 18.46 9.71
CA GLU A 48 2.96 19.84 9.21
C GLU A 48 4.18 20.22 8.39
N GLN A 49 5.38 19.87 8.87
CA GLN A 49 6.62 20.07 8.12
C GLN A 49 6.59 19.34 6.78
N PHE A 50 6.04 18.12 6.73
CA PHE A 50 5.82 17.41 5.48
C PHE A 50 4.84 18.17 4.57
N ILE A 51 3.69 18.63 5.09
CA ILE A 51 2.72 19.39 4.31
C ILE A 51 3.36 20.66 3.74
N LEU A 52 4.08 21.42 4.56
CA LEU A 52 4.76 22.67 4.19
C LEU A 52 5.88 22.42 3.17
N SER A 53 6.74 21.43 3.42
CA SER A 53 7.88 21.09 2.54
C SER A 53 7.47 20.47 1.20
N SER A 54 6.22 20.06 1.04
CA SER A 54 5.68 19.51 -0.21
C SER A 54 4.65 20.43 -0.89
N LYS A 55 4.53 21.70 -0.45
CA LYS A 55 3.73 22.73 -1.14
C LYS A 55 4.41 23.13 -2.45
N MET A 56 3.59 23.40 -3.46
CA MET A 56 4.02 24.13 -4.66
C MET A 56 3.62 25.59 -4.48
N ASN A 57 4.52 26.51 -4.80
CA ASN A 57 4.22 27.94 -4.84
C ASN A 57 4.18 28.42 -6.29
N GLU A 58 3.42 29.48 -6.60
CA GLU A 58 3.26 29.96 -7.98
C GLU A 58 4.58 30.38 -8.63
N TRP A 59 5.54 30.86 -7.83
CA TRP A 59 6.88 31.23 -8.27
C TRP A 59 7.89 30.07 -8.25
N ASP A 60 7.46 28.86 -7.88
CA ASP A 60 8.33 27.69 -7.78
C ASP A 60 8.60 27.07 -9.16
N ARG A 61 9.73 27.47 -9.75
CA ARG A 61 10.14 27.07 -11.10
C ARG A 61 10.54 25.60 -11.20
N ASP A 62 10.84 24.93 -10.08
CA ASP A 62 11.24 23.50 -10.07
C ASP A 62 10.17 22.62 -10.73
N SER A 63 8.90 22.93 -10.50
CA SER A 63 7.78 22.22 -11.12
C SER A 63 7.73 22.39 -12.64
N THR A 64 8.07 23.59 -13.13
CA THR A 64 8.05 23.92 -14.56
C THR A 64 9.27 23.31 -15.26
N ILE A 65 10.44 23.32 -14.61
CA ILE A 65 11.68 22.73 -15.13
C ILE A 65 11.56 21.19 -15.16
N SER A 66 11.04 20.56 -14.10
CA SER A 66 10.83 19.11 -14.02
C SER A 66 9.88 18.56 -15.10
N ILE A 67 8.90 19.35 -15.56
CA ILE A 67 8.00 18.95 -16.66
C ILE A 67 8.73 18.95 -18.01
N LEU A 68 9.72 19.81 -18.23
CA LEU A 68 10.43 19.89 -19.52
C LEU A 68 11.35 18.69 -19.76
N ASP A 69 12.03 18.21 -18.71
CA ASP A 69 12.89 17.02 -18.78
C ASP A 69 12.09 15.71 -18.78
N TYR A 70 10.77 15.77 -18.53
CA TYR A 70 9.90 14.60 -18.47
C TYR A 70 9.73 13.89 -19.83
N PHE A 71 9.78 14.63 -20.93
CA PHE A 71 9.56 14.09 -22.27
C PHE A 71 10.86 13.72 -22.99
N GLN A 72 11.94 13.50 -22.24
CA GLN A 72 13.25 13.15 -22.77
C GLN A 72 13.57 11.67 -22.59
N ASP A 73 14.51 11.18 -23.40
CA ASP A 73 14.93 9.79 -23.47
C ASP A 73 15.28 9.12 -22.12
N PRO A 74 15.89 9.79 -21.12
CA PRO A 74 16.13 9.18 -19.81
C PRO A 74 14.83 8.76 -19.11
N MET A 75 13.78 9.57 -19.20
CA MET A 75 12.47 9.24 -18.62
C MET A 75 11.76 8.14 -19.39
N ILE A 76 11.87 8.16 -20.72
CA ILE A 76 11.34 7.10 -21.59
C ILE A 76 12.03 5.75 -21.29
N THR A 77 13.35 5.77 -21.10
CA THR A 77 14.13 4.60 -20.66
C THR A 77 13.67 4.13 -19.29
N ALA A 78 13.52 5.05 -18.34
CA ALA A 78 13.05 4.73 -17.01
C ALA A 78 11.67 4.06 -17.03
N TYR A 79 10.77 4.47 -17.93
CA TYR A 79 9.49 3.80 -18.16
C TYR A 79 9.63 2.39 -18.69
N GLY A 80 10.45 2.20 -19.73
CA GLY A 80 10.72 0.89 -20.31
C GLY A 80 11.29 -0.10 -19.29
N LYS A 81 12.09 0.40 -18.33
CA LYS A 81 12.74 -0.38 -17.27
C LYS A 81 11.89 -0.64 -16.02
N LEU A 82 10.71 -0.02 -15.88
CA LEU A 82 9.83 -0.31 -14.74
C LEU A 82 9.53 -1.82 -14.65
N ASP A 83 9.54 -2.32 -13.41
CA ASP A 83 9.26 -3.71 -13.03
C ASP A 83 10.15 -4.78 -13.65
N GLN A 84 11.31 -4.42 -14.22
CA GLN A 84 12.29 -5.39 -14.68
C GLN A 84 13.17 -5.90 -13.54
N ASP A 85 13.33 -5.12 -12.47
CA ASP A 85 14.29 -5.40 -11.42
C ASP A 85 13.86 -6.60 -10.55
N GLY A 86 14.83 -7.46 -10.22
CA GLY A 86 14.69 -8.53 -9.24
C GLY A 86 13.68 -9.63 -9.62
N PHE A 87 13.42 -9.84 -10.90
CA PHE A 87 12.67 -11.01 -11.37
C PHE A 87 13.62 -12.19 -11.61
N ASN A 88 13.35 -13.31 -10.95
CA ASN A 88 14.03 -14.58 -11.16
C ASN A 88 12.98 -15.63 -11.49
N GLU A 89 13.07 -16.25 -12.66
CA GLU A 89 12.07 -17.23 -13.13
C GLU A 89 12.06 -18.48 -12.24
N ASP A 90 13.24 -18.94 -11.80
CA ASP A 90 13.40 -20.13 -10.95
C ASP A 90 12.81 -19.96 -9.53
N GLU A 91 12.59 -18.72 -9.11
CA GLU A 91 12.01 -18.35 -7.81
C GLU A 91 10.66 -17.65 -8.00
N SER A 92 9.91 -18.05 -9.03
CA SER A 92 8.61 -17.45 -9.34
C SER A 92 7.52 -18.46 -9.66
N PHE A 93 6.29 -18.05 -9.40
CA PHE A 93 5.07 -18.76 -9.75
C PHE A 93 4.28 -17.91 -10.75
N ALA A 94 4.00 -18.44 -11.94
CA ALA A 94 3.09 -17.77 -12.87
C ALA A 94 1.69 -17.63 -12.23
N LEU A 95 1.03 -16.49 -12.41
CA LEU A 95 -0.34 -16.35 -11.90
C LEU A 95 -1.31 -17.24 -12.66
N ALA A 96 -2.25 -17.82 -11.93
CA ALA A 96 -3.36 -18.58 -12.50
C ALA A 96 -4.29 -17.68 -13.34
N SER A 97 -5.24 -18.30 -14.05
CA SER A 97 -6.29 -17.54 -14.75
C SER A 97 -7.15 -16.75 -13.76
N SER A 98 -7.53 -15.52 -14.10
CA SER A 98 -8.44 -14.72 -13.28
C SER A 98 -9.89 -15.16 -13.41
N ASN A 99 -10.63 -15.04 -12.33
CA ASN A 99 -12.09 -14.94 -12.34
C ASN A 99 -12.47 -13.51 -12.75
N THR A 100 -13.35 -13.37 -13.73
CA THR A 100 -13.85 -12.05 -14.13
C THR A 100 -15.02 -11.66 -13.23
N PRO A 101 -14.93 -10.58 -12.43
CA PRO A 101 -16.05 -10.12 -11.62
C PRO A 101 -17.24 -9.75 -12.51
N GLN A 102 -18.40 -10.36 -12.24
CA GLN A 102 -19.63 -10.11 -13.02
C GLN A 102 -20.51 -9.00 -12.43
N MET A 103 -20.16 -8.51 -11.25
CA MET A 103 -20.92 -7.48 -10.54
C MET A 103 -20.73 -6.11 -11.20
N GLN A 104 -21.81 -5.34 -11.31
CA GLN A 104 -21.72 -3.95 -11.78
C GLN A 104 -20.94 -3.08 -10.78
N LEU A 105 -20.23 -2.08 -11.28
CA LEU A 105 -19.38 -1.21 -10.45
C LEU A 105 -20.18 -0.50 -9.35
N ASP A 106 -21.37 0.02 -9.65
CA ASP A 106 -22.20 0.71 -8.66
C ASP A 106 -22.63 -0.22 -7.52
N GLU A 107 -22.90 -1.49 -7.86
CA GLU A 107 -23.22 -2.53 -6.90
C GLU A 107 -22.02 -2.92 -6.04
N ALA A 108 -20.83 -3.06 -6.64
CA ALA A 108 -19.59 -3.34 -5.91
C ALA A 108 -19.31 -2.24 -4.87
N ILE A 109 -19.42 -0.96 -5.26
CA ILE A 109 -19.26 0.18 -4.36
C ILE A 109 -20.27 0.14 -3.21
N LYS A 110 -21.55 -0.16 -3.50
CA LYS A 110 -22.60 -0.23 -2.48
C LYS A 110 -22.38 -1.39 -1.49
N ARG A 111 -21.93 -2.55 -1.99
CA ARG A 111 -21.72 -3.77 -1.19
C ARG A 111 -20.42 -3.74 -0.38
N ARG A 112 -19.38 -3.05 -0.86
CA ARG A 112 -18.07 -2.98 -0.22
C ARG A 112 -18.17 -2.58 1.25
N ARG A 113 -17.70 -3.44 2.15
CA ARG A 113 -17.62 -3.20 3.60
C ARG A 113 -16.34 -3.86 4.12
N SER A 114 -15.78 -3.28 5.19
CA SER A 114 -14.65 -3.88 5.89
C SER A 114 -15.11 -5.16 6.60
N VAL A 115 -14.72 -6.31 6.05
CA VAL A 115 -14.96 -7.62 6.66
C VAL A 115 -13.77 -7.96 7.54
N ARG A 116 -14.02 -8.26 8.82
CA ARG A 116 -12.98 -8.50 9.83
C ARG A 116 -13.03 -9.88 10.48
N ARG A 117 -13.90 -10.74 9.95
CA ARG A 117 -14.15 -12.11 10.43
C ARG A 117 -14.11 -13.03 9.23
N TYR A 118 -13.31 -14.08 9.35
CA TYR A 118 -13.08 -15.02 8.25
C TYR A 118 -13.20 -16.45 8.76
N THR A 119 -13.63 -17.37 7.90
CA THR A 119 -13.86 -18.78 8.27
C THR A 119 -12.56 -19.55 8.49
N GLY A 120 -11.44 -19.08 7.93
CA GLY A 120 -10.19 -19.84 7.87
C GLY A 120 -10.10 -20.79 6.68
N ASP A 121 -11.07 -20.77 5.76
CA ASP A 121 -11.03 -21.54 4.51
C ASP A 121 -10.06 -20.92 3.49
N PRO A 122 -9.45 -21.73 2.60
CA PRO A 122 -8.59 -21.23 1.56
C PRO A 122 -9.37 -20.56 0.43
N ILE A 123 -8.82 -19.47 -0.12
CA ILE A 123 -9.29 -18.90 -1.40
C ILE A 123 -8.66 -19.65 -2.60
N ASP A 124 -9.28 -19.54 -3.77
CA ASP A 124 -8.74 -20.10 -5.00
C ASP A 124 -7.60 -19.22 -5.55
N GLN A 125 -6.63 -19.82 -6.25
CA GLN A 125 -5.58 -19.05 -6.93
C GLN A 125 -6.12 -18.08 -7.98
N SER A 126 -7.25 -18.42 -8.62
CA SER A 126 -7.90 -17.55 -9.59
C SER A 126 -8.46 -16.29 -8.95
N ASP A 127 -8.94 -16.37 -7.71
CA ASP A 127 -9.38 -15.23 -6.93
C ASP A 127 -8.21 -14.32 -6.55
N LEU A 128 -7.12 -14.89 -6.02
CA LEU A 128 -5.89 -14.14 -5.74
C LEU A 128 -5.38 -13.46 -7.02
N SER A 129 -5.41 -14.16 -8.15
CA SER A 129 -4.97 -13.60 -9.44
C SER A 129 -5.86 -12.46 -9.92
N SER A 130 -7.16 -12.54 -9.66
CA SER A 130 -8.10 -11.46 -9.95
C SER A 130 -7.80 -10.25 -9.08
N LEU A 131 -7.63 -10.44 -7.77
CA LEU A 131 -7.30 -9.36 -6.84
C LEU A 131 -6.00 -8.64 -7.24
N LEU A 132 -4.94 -9.39 -7.62
CA LEU A 132 -3.67 -8.80 -8.07
C LEU A 132 -3.79 -8.07 -9.41
N ARG A 133 -4.41 -8.71 -10.42
CA ARG A 133 -4.52 -8.11 -11.75
C ARG A 133 -5.41 -6.87 -11.76
N TYR A 134 -6.55 -6.90 -11.07
CA TYR A 134 -7.47 -5.76 -11.02
C TYR A 134 -7.03 -4.66 -10.04
N SER A 135 -6.13 -4.94 -9.11
CA SER A 135 -5.57 -3.91 -8.22
C SER A 135 -4.37 -3.19 -8.80
N SER A 136 -3.39 -3.91 -9.35
CA SER A 136 -2.13 -3.34 -9.84
C SER A 136 -1.59 -4.03 -11.11
N GLY A 137 -2.34 -4.91 -11.77
CA GLY A 137 -1.92 -5.57 -13.00
C GLY A 137 -1.89 -4.65 -14.22
N ILE A 138 -1.27 -5.10 -15.30
CA ILE A 138 -1.16 -4.36 -16.56
C ILE A 138 -2.48 -4.45 -17.33
N THR A 139 -3.03 -3.29 -17.73
CA THR A 139 -4.30 -3.16 -18.47
C THR A 139 -4.12 -2.61 -19.88
N GLY A 140 -2.94 -2.09 -20.21
CA GLY A 140 -2.65 -1.54 -21.52
C GLY A 140 -1.16 -1.32 -21.74
N LYS A 141 -0.77 -1.02 -22.98
CA LYS A 141 0.61 -0.73 -23.36
C LYS A 141 0.65 0.43 -24.36
N ALA A 142 1.72 1.21 -24.33
CA ALA A 142 2.04 2.20 -25.34
C ALA A 142 3.53 2.09 -25.71
N ASN A 143 3.82 2.21 -27.00
CA ASN A 143 5.20 2.41 -27.46
C ASN A 143 5.52 3.91 -27.38
N ILE A 144 6.66 4.23 -26.79
CA ILE A 144 7.15 5.60 -26.66
C ILE A 144 8.47 5.69 -27.41
N ALA A 145 8.49 6.49 -28.47
CA ALA A 145 9.68 6.70 -29.29
C ALA A 145 10.68 7.61 -28.58
N ARG A 146 11.96 7.23 -28.64
CA ARG A 146 13.10 8.00 -28.18
C ARG A 146 13.70 8.84 -29.31
N SER A 147 14.49 9.84 -28.95
CA SER A 147 15.16 10.73 -29.89
C SER A 147 16.20 10.02 -30.78
N ASP A 148 16.74 8.89 -30.32
CA ASP A 148 17.67 8.03 -31.06
C ASP A 148 16.99 7.06 -32.05
N GLY A 149 15.65 7.09 -32.14
CA GLY A 149 14.86 6.22 -33.02
C GLY A 149 14.51 4.85 -32.41
N ASN A 150 14.97 4.54 -31.20
CA ASN A 150 14.53 3.34 -30.48
C ASN A 150 13.14 3.56 -29.84
N GLU A 151 12.45 2.48 -29.49
CA GLU A 151 11.17 2.53 -28.76
C GLU A 151 11.28 1.82 -27.41
N GLU A 152 10.63 2.39 -26.40
CA GLU A 152 10.41 1.72 -25.12
C GLU A 152 8.91 1.43 -24.95
N VAL A 153 8.59 0.31 -24.31
CA VAL A 153 7.20 -0.05 -24.01
C VAL A 153 6.84 0.45 -22.61
N TYR A 154 5.85 1.32 -22.54
CA TYR A 154 5.22 1.73 -21.29
C TYR A 154 3.98 0.88 -21.01
N TYR A 155 3.81 0.47 -19.75
CA TYR A 155 2.73 -0.40 -19.31
C TYR A 155 1.75 0.38 -18.42
N TYR A 156 0.51 0.50 -18.87
CA TYR A 156 -0.58 1.04 -18.06
C TYR A 156 -1.05 -0.01 -17.06
N ARG A 157 -1.29 0.40 -15.81
CA ARG A 157 -1.82 -0.48 -14.77
C ARG A 157 -3.30 -0.21 -14.48
N ALA A 158 -3.92 -1.16 -13.79
CA ALA A 158 -5.28 -1.01 -13.26
C ALA A 158 -5.39 0.15 -12.25
N VAL A 159 -4.31 0.47 -11.54
CA VAL A 159 -4.23 1.64 -10.66
C VAL A 159 -3.73 2.88 -11.41
N SER A 160 -4.33 4.04 -11.10
CA SER A 160 -3.80 5.34 -11.51
C SER A 160 -2.55 5.73 -10.71
N SER A 161 -1.55 6.31 -11.36
CA SER A 161 -0.30 6.72 -10.73
C SER A 161 0.12 8.13 -11.13
N GLY A 162 0.61 8.92 -10.18
CA GLY A 162 1.13 10.27 -10.43
C GLY A 162 2.29 10.24 -11.41
N GLY A 163 2.08 10.72 -12.65
CA GLY A 163 3.09 10.63 -13.71
C GLY A 163 3.41 9.20 -14.16
N GLY A 164 2.57 8.22 -13.83
CA GLY A 164 2.75 6.85 -14.30
C GLY A 164 4.00 6.15 -13.76
N LEU A 165 4.49 6.55 -12.58
CA LEU A 165 5.79 6.11 -12.02
C LEU A 165 5.68 4.85 -11.15
N TYR A 166 4.46 4.48 -10.76
CA TYR A 166 4.14 3.30 -9.95
C TYR A 166 5.06 3.10 -8.74
N PRO A 167 5.09 4.05 -7.78
CA PRO A 167 5.89 3.95 -6.59
C PRO A 167 5.43 2.90 -5.57
N VAL A 168 4.39 2.11 -5.83
CA VAL A 168 3.95 1.04 -4.92
C VAL A 168 4.24 -0.35 -5.50
N GLU A 169 4.89 -1.19 -4.69
CA GLU A 169 5.03 -2.62 -4.94
C GLU A 169 3.98 -3.38 -4.13
N VAL A 170 3.33 -4.37 -4.76
CA VAL A 170 2.35 -5.22 -4.09
C VAL A 170 3.03 -6.53 -3.70
N TYR A 171 3.08 -6.79 -2.41
CA TYR A 171 3.47 -8.09 -1.86
C TYR A 171 2.22 -8.79 -1.32
N VAL A 172 2.27 -10.12 -1.22
CA VAL A 172 1.23 -10.94 -0.62
C VAL A 172 1.87 -11.95 0.33
N ALA A 173 1.48 -11.91 1.60
CA ALA A 173 1.70 -13.01 2.53
C ALA A 173 0.55 -14.00 2.39
N VAL A 174 0.85 -15.14 1.76
CA VAL A 174 -0.08 -16.23 1.52
C VAL A 174 -0.12 -17.11 2.76
N LYS A 175 -1.31 -17.28 3.33
CA LYS A 175 -1.55 -18.22 4.43
C LYS A 175 -2.28 -19.46 3.94
N LYS A 176 -3.39 -19.26 3.23
CA LYS A 176 -4.31 -20.33 2.80
C LYS A 176 -4.84 -20.02 1.39
N VAL A 177 -4.06 -20.39 0.38
CA VAL A 177 -4.45 -20.28 -1.04
C VAL A 177 -4.26 -21.64 -1.69
N LYS A 178 -5.28 -22.17 -2.37
CA LYS A 178 -5.22 -23.54 -2.90
C LYS A 178 -4.11 -23.70 -3.93
N GLY A 179 -3.17 -24.63 -3.68
CA GLY A 179 -2.08 -24.95 -4.61
C GLY A 179 -0.93 -23.92 -4.66
N LEU A 180 -0.93 -22.93 -3.77
CA LEU A 180 0.18 -21.99 -3.59
C LEU A 180 0.74 -22.17 -2.17
N PRO A 181 2.04 -22.46 -2.00
CA PRO A 181 2.63 -22.60 -0.67
C PRO A 181 2.45 -21.36 0.20
N SER A 182 2.47 -21.55 1.53
CA SER A 182 2.55 -20.44 2.47
C SER A 182 3.90 -19.73 2.31
N GLY A 183 3.87 -18.40 2.32
CA GLY A 183 5.07 -17.59 2.09
C GLY A 183 4.75 -16.15 1.72
N ILE A 184 5.79 -15.32 1.61
CA ILE A 184 5.68 -13.95 1.13
C ILE A 184 6.13 -13.89 -0.32
N TYR A 185 5.29 -13.28 -1.16
CA TYR A 185 5.53 -13.15 -2.59
C TYR A 185 5.41 -11.70 -3.03
N ARG A 186 6.32 -11.24 -3.89
CA ARG A 186 6.19 -9.96 -4.59
C ARG A 186 5.46 -10.18 -5.91
N TYR A 187 4.40 -9.42 -6.15
CA TYR A 187 3.74 -9.42 -7.46
C TYR A 187 4.62 -8.69 -8.48
N SER A 188 4.86 -9.35 -9.61
CA SER A 188 5.57 -8.82 -10.77
C SER A 188 4.57 -8.59 -11.90
N PRO A 189 4.02 -7.36 -12.07
CA PRO A 189 2.97 -7.08 -13.06
C PRO A 189 3.41 -7.36 -14.49
N ARG A 190 4.68 -7.08 -14.82
CA ARG A 190 5.24 -7.26 -16.16
C ARG A 190 5.29 -8.71 -16.62
N ASN A 191 5.66 -9.61 -15.71
CA ASN A 191 5.77 -11.03 -15.96
C ASN A 191 4.51 -11.80 -15.58
N ASP A 192 3.52 -11.11 -15.00
CA ASP A 192 2.29 -11.69 -14.45
C ASP A 192 2.59 -12.92 -13.56
N ALA A 193 3.50 -12.71 -12.61
CA ALA A 193 4.07 -13.74 -11.76
C ALA A 193 4.18 -13.27 -10.29
N LEU A 194 4.23 -14.23 -9.36
CA LEU A 194 4.56 -14.06 -7.96
C LEU A 194 6.01 -14.50 -7.73
N VAL A 195 6.88 -13.56 -7.35
CA VAL A 195 8.29 -13.83 -7.04
C VAL A 195 8.42 -14.12 -5.55
N VAL A 196 9.07 -15.22 -5.17
CA VAL A 196 9.31 -15.59 -3.77
C VAL A 196 10.15 -14.51 -3.09
N SER A 197 9.71 -14.03 -1.93
CA SER A 197 10.40 -13.02 -1.14
C SER A 197 10.61 -13.41 0.33
N GLY A 198 9.93 -14.46 0.80
CA GLY A 198 10.03 -14.96 2.17
C GLY A 198 9.27 -16.27 2.34
N GLY A 199 9.61 -17.03 3.36
CA GLY A 199 8.99 -18.30 3.72
C GLY A 199 7.86 -18.16 4.75
N GLU A 200 7.43 -19.29 5.30
CA GLU A 200 6.38 -19.37 6.32
C GLU A 200 6.78 -18.68 7.66
N ASP A 201 8.07 -18.71 8.00
CA ASP A 201 8.59 -18.01 9.17
C ASP A 201 8.46 -16.48 9.02
N ASP A 202 8.67 -15.95 7.82
CA ASP A 202 8.51 -14.52 7.53
C ASP A 202 7.03 -14.11 7.56
N VAL A 203 6.11 -14.98 7.12
CA VAL A 203 4.67 -14.79 7.31
C VAL A 203 4.35 -14.71 8.80
N SER A 204 4.91 -15.60 9.62
CA SER A 204 4.70 -15.58 11.07
C SER A 204 5.26 -14.29 11.71
N GLY A 205 6.44 -13.84 11.26
CA GLY A 205 7.04 -12.57 11.69
C GLY A 205 6.20 -11.34 11.34
N LEU A 206 5.65 -11.28 10.12
CA LEU A 206 4.73 -10.23 9.70
C LEU A 206 3.50 -10.18 10.61
N MET A 207 2.92 -11.33 10.91
CA MET A 207 1.71 -11.46 11.73
C MET A 207 1.96 -11.06 13.19
N ALA A 208 3.14 -11.38 13.73
CA ALA A 208 3.57 -10.94 15.05
C ALA A 208 3.76 -9.42 15.14
N GLY A 209 3.97 -8.73 14.01
CA GLY A 209 4.05 -7.28 13.93
C GLY A 209 2.71 -6.55 13.98
N LEU A 210 1.59 -7.26 13.86
CA LEU A 210 0.25 -6.66 13.91
C LEU A 210 -0.12 -6.31 15.36
N SER A 211 -0.63 -5.09 15.58
CA SER A 211 -1.02 -4.59 16.90
C SER A 211 -2.53 -4.59 17.13
N VAL A 212 -3.28 -5.24 16.24
CA VAL A 212 -4.72 -5.42 16.31
C VAL A 212 -5.09 -6.61 17.19
N SER A 213 -6.15 -6.46 17.99
CA SER A 213 -6.65 -7.53 18.84
C SER A 213 -7.67 -8.42 18.11
N ASP A 214 -7.77 -9.68 18.52
CA ASP A 214 -8.66 -10.67 17.88
C ASP A 214 -10.14 -10.28 17.91
N ASP A 215 -10.58 -9.47 18.88
CA ASP A 215 -11.95 -8.93 18.95
C ASP A 215 -12.22 -7.85 17.88
N GLN A 216 -11.17 -7.24 17.33
CA GLN A 216 -11.27 -6.27 16.24
C GLN A 216 -11.09 -6.92 14.88
N LEU A 217 -10.15 -7.86 14.74
CA LEU A 217 -9.84 -8.53 13.49
C LEU A 217 -9.37 -9.96 13.73
N ASN A 218 -10.09 -10.96 13.22
CA ASN A 218 -9.63 -12.35 13.25
C ASN A 218 -8.57 -12.55 12.17
N ILE A 219 -7.31 -12.28 12.48
CA ILE A 219 -6.23 -12.41 11.50
C ILE A 219 -5.87 -13.88 11.20
N ASP A 220 -6.13 -14.78 12.13
CA ASP A 220 -5.84 -16.22 11.99
C ASP A 220 -6.72 -16.89 10.92
N GLY A 221 -7.95 -16.41 10.77
CA GLY A 221 -8.89 -16.84 9.75
C GLY A 221 -8.60 -16.26 8.35
N ALA A 222 -7.73 -15.25 8.23
CA ALA A 222 -7.41 -14.65 6.93
C ALA A 222 -6.67 -15.62 6.02
N SER A 223 -6.97 -15.56 4.72
CA SER A 223 -6.39 -16.43 3.70
C SER A 223 -5.13 -15.81 3.09
N VAL A 224 -5.10 -14.47 2.96
CA VAL A 224 -3.98 -13.71 2.39
C VAL A 224 -3.91 -12.31 3.00
N VAL A 225 -2.71 -11.76 3.10
CA VAL A 225 -2.46 -10.37 3.47
C VAL A 225 -1.72 -9.69 2.32
N PHE A 226 -2.36 -8.70 1.69
CA PHE A 226 -1.70 -7.81 0.75
C PHE A 226 -0.88 -6.78 1.54
N ILE A 227 0.34 -6.54 1.10
CA ILE A 227 1.30 -5.66 1.75
C ILE A 227 1.70 -4.62 0.71
N LEU A 228 1.26 -3.38 0.91
CA LEU A 228 1.49 -2.29 -0.02
C LEU A 228 2.78 -1.58 0.36
N VAL A 229 3.85 -1.84 -0.39
CA VAL A 229 5.19 -1.33 -0.09
C VAL A 229 5.45 -0.06 -0.88
N GLY A 230 5.63 1.04 -0.18
CA GLY A 230 6.02 2.31 -0.77
C GLY A 230 7.50 2.31 -1.18
N VAL A 231 7.79 2.80 -2.38
CA VAL A 231 9.12 2.98 -2.95
C VAL A 231 9.28 4.46 -3.34
N PRO A 232 9.49 5.37 -2.37
CA PRO A 232 9.30 6.80 -2.57
C PRO A 232 10.15 7.39 -3.69
N TRP A 233 11.38 6.91 -3.85
CA TRP A 233 12.33 7.43 -4.84
C TRP A 233 11.74 7.45 -6.26
N ARG A 234 10.90 6.45 -6.62
CA ARG A 234 10.28 6.36 -7.96
C ARG A 234 9.48 7.60 -8.31
N SER A 235 8.79 8.17 -7.33
CA SER A 235 8.03 9.42 -7.46
C SER A 235 8.85 10.65 -7.10
N MET A 236 9.70 10.57 -6.07
CA MET A 236 10.47 11.71 -5.60
C MET A 236 11.53 12.17 -6.61
N ARG A 237 12.04 11.29 -7.47
CA ARG A 237 12.93 11.68 -8.58
C ARG A 237 12.32 12.71 -9.53
N LYS A 238 10.98 12.74 -9.63
CA LYS A 238 10.24 13.71 -10.46
C LYS A 238 9.66 14.85 -9.63
N TYR A 239 9.12 14.54 -8.45
CA TYR A 239 8.28 15.46 -7.68
C TYR A 239 8.93 15.94 -6.37
N GLY A 240 10.20 15.63 -6.12
CA GLY A 240 10.87 15.94 -4.86
C GLY A 240 10.12 15.37 -3.66
N SER A 241 10.10 16.09 -2.53
CA SER A 241 9.35 15.74 -1.32
C SER A 241 7.86 15.46 -1.57
N ARG A 242 7.26 16.13 -2.54
CA ARG A 242 5.85 15.95 -2.92
C ARG A 242 5.56 14.57 -3.49
N GLY A 243 6.58 13.89 -4.02
CA GLY A 243 6.49 12.51 -4.51
C GLY A 243 5.92 11.54 -3.47
N LEU A 244 6.19 11.75 -2.18
CA LEU A 244 5.67 10.89 -1.11
C LEU A 244 4.13 10.97 -1.01
N ARG A 245 3.51 12.12 -1.34
CA ARG A 245 2.03 12.21 -1.39
C ARG A 245 1.45 11.25 -2.43
N PHE A 246 2.14 11.10 -3.57
CA PHE A 246 1.69 10.21 -4.64
C PHE A 246 1.87 8.73 -4.30
N VAL A 247 2.82 8.39 -3.41
CA VAL A 247 2.89 7.05 -2.83
C VAL A 247 1.59 6.74 -2.09
N PHE A 248 1.18 7.59 -1.15
CA PHE A 248 -0.03 7.36 -0.36
C PHE A 248 -1.32 7.38 -1.19
N HIS A 249 -1.40 8.24 -2.21
CA HIS A 249 -2.53 8.22 -3.15
C HIS A 249 -2.64 6.88 -3.90
N GLU A 250 -1.50 6.35 -4.36
CA GLU A 250 -1.48 5.07 -5.06
C GLU A 250 -1.79 3.90 -4.13
N VAL A 251 -1.28 3.91 -2.89
CA VAL A 251 -1.62 2.92 -1.84
C VAL A 251 -3.14 2.86 -1.65
N GLY A 252 -3.79 4.00 -1.45
CA GLY A 252 -5.25 4.06 -1.29
C GLY A 252 -6.01 3.59 -2.52
N ALA A 253 -5.52 3.89 -3.72
CA ALA A 253 -6.14 3.45 -4.97
C ALA A 253 -6.00 1.93 -5.19
N ILE A 254 -4.84 1.34 -4.86
CA ILE A 254 -4.64 -0.12 -4.90
C ILE A 254 -5.54 -0.79 -3.86
N SER A 255 -5.54 -0.30 -2.62
CA SER A 255 -6.40 -0.82 -1.56
C SER A 255 -7.88 -0.81 -2.00
N GLU A 256 -8.42 0.32 -2.47
CA GLU A 256 -9.83 0.38 -2.87
C GLU A 256 -10.13 -0.55 -4.06
N ASN A 257 -9.21 -0.71 -5.02
CA ASN A 257 -9.38 -1.71 -6.08
C ASN A 257 -9.47 -3.14 -5.50
N ILE A 258 -8.63 -3.50 -4.52
CA ILE A 258 -8.72 -4.78 -3.81
C ILE A 258 -10.10 -4.90 -3.15
N GLN A 259 -10.54 -3.88 -2.41
CA GLN A 259 -11.84 -3.88 -1.71
C GLN A 259 -13.03 -4.09 -2.67
N LEU A 260 -13.04 -3.42 -3.82
CA LEU A 260 -14.11 -3.53 -4.81
C LEU A 260 -14.12 -4.89 -5.51
N VAL A 261 -12.95 -5.40 -5.87
CA VAL A 261 -12.82 -6.72 -6.50
C VAL A 261 -13.19 -7.82 -5.50
N SER A 262 -12.75 -7.71 -4.25
CA SER A 262 -13.16 -8.60 -3.16
C SER A 262 -14.68 -8.61 -2.98
N ALA A 263 -15.32 -7.45 -2.92
CA ALA A 263 -16.77 -7.34 -2.81
C ALA A 263 -17.50 -8.01 -4.00
N ALA A 264 -16.95 -7.88 -5.21
CA ALA A 264 -17.52 -8.48 -6.42
C ALA A 264 -17.31 -10.00 -6.51
N LEU A 265 -16.24 -10.53 -5.91
CA LEU A 265 -15.94 -11.96 -5.84
C LEU A 265 -16.54 -12.66 -4.60
N GLY A 266 -17.15 -11.91 -3.68
CA GLY A 266 -17.67 -12.45 -2.42
C GLY A 266 -16.58 -12.76 -1.39
N ILE A 267 -15.41 -12.15 -1.54
CA ILE A 267 -14.27 -12.25 -0.61
C ILE A 267 -14.36 -11.09 0.37
N GLY A 268 -14.07 -11.36 1.64
CA GLY A 268 -13.99 -10.33 2.66
C GLY A 268 -12.63 -9.65 2.61
N ALA A 269 -12.61 -8.32 2.65
CA ALA A 269 -11.38 -7.55 2.76
C ALA A 269 -11.50 -6.40 3.77
N THR A 270 -10.38 -6.00 4.37
CA THR A 270 -10.27 -4.81 5.22
C THR A 270 -8.85 -4.30 5.22
N ASP A 271 -8.68 -2.98 5.20
CA ASP A 271 -7.38 -2.38 5.48
C ASP A 271 -7.04 -2.55 6.96
N CYS A 272 -5.74 -2.64 7.24
CA CYS A 272 -5.17 -2.79 8.57
C CYS A 272 -3.84 -2.05 8.67
N SER A 273 -3.90 -0.79 9.10
CA SER A 273 -2.70 0.01 9.36
C SER A 273 -2.24 -0.07 10.83
N SER A 274 -2.77 -1.03 11.60
CA SER A 274 -2.41 -1.26 13.00
C SER A 274 -1.29 -2.30 13.10
N TYR A 275 -0.05 -1.85 12.90
CA TYR A 275 1.15 -2.67 12.97
C TYR A 275 2.34 -1.89 13.52
N TYR A 276 3.39 -2.60 13.92
CA TYR A 276 4.68 -2.04 14.28
C TYR A 276 5.57 -1.97 13.03
N ASP A 277 5.82 -0.77 12.51
CA ASP A 277 6.55 -0.54 11.25
C ASP A 277 7.87 -1.33 11.18
N ASP A 278 8.70 -1.25 12.22
CA ASP A 278 10.00 -1.92 12.23
C ASP A 278 9.88 -3.45 12.10
N VAL A 279 8.87 -4.04 12.76
CA VAL A 279 8.65 -5.50 12.75
C VAL A 279 8.17 -5.97 11.39
N VAL A 280 7.20 -5.27 10.80
CA VAL A 280 6.66 -5.64 9.48
C VAL A 280 7.67 -5.38 8.36
N ASN A 281 8.46 -4.29 8.45
CA ASN A 281 9.53 -4.04 7.50
C ASN A 281 10.63 -5.11 7.60
N GLN A 282 11.03 -5.50 8.81
CA GLN A 282 12.02 -6.55 9.03
C GLN A 282 11.56 -7.90 8.46
N ALA A 283 10.29 -8.25 8.61
CA ALA A 283 9.72 -9.49 8.05
C ALA A 283 9.79 -9.55 6.50
N LEU A 284 9.89 -8.40 5.82
CA LEU A 284 10.06 -8.32 4.38
C LEU A 284 11.51 -7.98 3.95
N GLY A 285 12.45 -7.88 4.91
CA GLY A 285 13.82 -7.44 4.64
C GLY A 285 13.92 -5.99 4.14
N LEU A 286 12.96 -5.14 4.50
CA LEU A 286 12.92 -3.72 4.12
C LEU A 286 13.63 -2.85 5.16
N ASP A 287 14.16 -1.72 4.71
CA ASP A 287 14.89 -0.77 5.55
C ASP A 287 14.01 0.27 6.25
N GLY A 288 12.72 0.31 5.94
CA GLY A 288 11.76 1.28 6.48
C GLY A 288 11.97 2.71 5.98
N GLN A 289 12.87 2.93 5.01
CA GLN A 289 13.25 4.26 4.53
C GLN A 289 13.14 4.37 3.01
N HIS A 290 13.92 3.57 2.27
CA HIS A 290 13.84 3.52 0.81
C HIS A 290 12.69 2.64 0.34
N LYS A 291 12.35 1.63 1.14
CA LYS A 291 11.14 0.84 1.03
C LYS A 291 10.50 0.67 2.40
N PHE A 292 9.20 0.89 2.49
CA PHE A 292 8.46 0.71 3.74
C PHE A 292 7.05 0.18 3.48
N VAL A 293 6.52 -0.60 4.43
CA VAL A 293 5.12 -1.01 4.43
C VAL A 293 4.23 0.20 4.69
N ALA A 294 3.46 0.60 3.69
CA ALA A 294 2.60 1.77 3.76
C ALA A 294 1.17 1.44 4.19
N ASP A 295 0.67 0.25 3.85
CA ASP A 295 -0.60 -0.28 4.32
C ASP A 295 -0.67 -1.81 4.15
N LEU A 296 -1.58 -2.45 4.88
CA LEU A 296 -1.92 -3.86 4.71
C LEU A 296 -3.40 -4.01 4.38
N VAL A 297 -3.73 -4.91 3.45
CA VAL A 297 -5.12 -5.31 3.19
C VAL A 297 -5.29 -6.78 3.50
N ILE A 298 -6.11 -7.09 4.49
CA ILE A 298 -6.36 -8.46 4.95
C ILE A 298 -7.56 -9.01 4.19
N ALA A 299 -7.41 -10.20 3.60
CA ALA A 299 -8.49 -10.83 2.84
C ALA A 299 -8.69 -12.32 3.17
N GLY A 300 -9.93 -12.78 3.06
CA GLY A 300 -10.30 -14.17 3.27
C GLY A 300 -11.79 -14.42 3.05
N ILE A 301 -12.21 -15.67 3.21
CA ILE A 301 -13.62 -16.06 3.11
C ILE A 301 -14.41 -15.48 4.30
N PRO A 302 -15.43 -14.63 4.08
CA PRO A 302 -16.23 -14.06 5.17
C PRO A 302 -16.89 -15.14 6.04
N ALA A 303 -16.85 -14.97 7.36
CA ALA A 303 -17.55 -15.82 8.33
C ALA A 303 -19.03 -15.45 8.52
#